data_AF-A0A715ZFN8-F1
#
_entry.id   AF-A0A715ZFN8-F1
#
_cell.length_a   1.000
_cell.length_b   1.000
_cell.length_c   1.000
_cell.angle_alpha   90.00
_cell.angle_beta   90.00
_cell.angle_gamma   90.00
#
_symmetry.space_group_name_H-M   'P 1'
#
loop_
_entity.id
_entity.type
_entity.pdbx_description
1 polymer ?
#
loop_
_entity_poly.entity_id
_entity_poly.type
_entity_poly.pdbx_seq_one_letter_code
_entity_poly.pdbx_strand_id
1 'polypeptide(L)'
;QAVTQAIAGLSERKVQFTYTDVLARTVGILPPENGVIERARAGIDEAISREQLIPLDREKGLFTSGIHVLDELSVRALSRDIMKQNRVTVHPEKSVPRTAGYSDAVSVLAQDRPSLAIVSGQGGAAGQRERVAELVMMAREQGREVQIIAADRRS
;
A
#
# COMPACT_ATOMS: atom_id res chain seq x y z
N GLN A 1 -13.35 -9.26 -21.73
CA GLN A 1 -12.83 -10.06 -20.59
C GLN A 1 -11.31 -10.22 -20.63
N ALA A 2 -10.68 -10.62 -21.75
CA ALA A 2 -9.22 -10.74 -21.85
C ALA A 2 -8.47 -9.44 -21.50
N VAL A 3 -8.99 -8.27 -21.90
CA VAL A 3 -8.40 -6.96 -21.56
C VAL A 3 -8.44 -6.67 -20.06
N THR A 4 -9.55 -6.95 -19.39
CA THR A 4 -9.67 -6.77 -17.93
C THR A 4 -8.66 -7.65 -17.18
N GLN A 5 -8.43 -8.89 -17.65
CA GLN A 5 -7.40 -9.77 -17.10
C GLN A 5 -5.98 -9.26 -17.40
N ALA A 6 -5.75 -8.70 -18.59
CA ALA A 6 -4.49 -8.06 -18.95
C ALA A 6 -4.18 -6.86 -18.04
N ILE A 7 -5.17 -5.99 -17.80
CA ILE A 7 -5.05 -4.82 -16.91
C ILE A 7 -4.77 -5.26 -15.48
N ALA A 8 -5.52 -6.24 -14.94
CA ALA A 8 -5.29 -6.75 -13.59
C ALA A 8 -3.86 -7.28 -13.42
N GLY A 9 -3.39 -8.12 -14.36
CA GLY A 9 -2.03 -8.66 -14.30
C GLY A 9 -0.92 -7.63 -14.53
N LEU A 10 -1.19 -6.53 -15.23
CA LEU A 10 -0.26 -5.40 -15.35
C LEU A 10 -0.23 -4.58 -14.05
N SER A 11 -1.40 -4.35 -13.46
CA SER A 11 -1.56 -3.58 -12.22
C SER A 11 -0.85 -4.21 -11.02
N GLU A 12 -0.73 -5.55 -10.97
CA GLU A 12 0.03 -6.24 -9.92
C GLU A 12 1.54 -5.97 -9.99
N ARG A 13 2.07 -5.64 -11.18
CA ARG A 13 3.52 -5.54 -11.43
C ARG A 13 3.99 -4.10 -11.57
N LYS A 14 3.15 -3.22 -12.09
CA LYS A 14 3.49 -1.84 -12.41
C LYS A 14 2.32 -0.90 -12.12
N VAL A 15 2.66 0.27 -11.60
CA VAL A 15 1.71 1.37 -11.33
C VAL A 15 1.29 2.10 -12.61
N GLN A 16 2.24 2.24 -13.54
CA GLN A 16 2.04 2.93 -14.82
C GLN A 16 2.48 2.03 -15.96
N PHE A 17 1.73 2.05 -17.05
CA PHE A 17 2.00 1.23 -18.23
C PHE A 17 1.48 1.92 -19.49
N THR A 18 2.04 1.54 -20.63
CA THR A 18 1.72 2.17 -21.92
C THR A 18 0.59 1.44 -22.64
N TYR A 19 -0.02 2.10 -23.63
CA TYR A 19 -0.99 1.44 -24.52
C TYR A 19 -0.44 0.14 -25.12
N THR A 20 0.83 0.16 -25.54
CA THR A 20 1.53 -0.99 -26.12
C THR A 20 1.66 -2.14 -25.13
N ASP A 21 1.91 -1.86 -23.86
CA ASP A 21 1.97 -2.89 -22.81
C ASP A 21 0.62 -3.61 -22.65
N VAL A 22 -0.48 -2.83 -22.61
CA VAL A 22 -1.84 -3.38 -22.52
C VAL A 22 -2.20 -4.19 -23.76
N LEU A 23 -1.84 -3.68 -24.94
CA LEU A 23 -2.07 -4.36 -26.22
C LEU A 23 -1.31 -5.68 -26.29
N ALA A 24 0.00 -5.66 -26.03
CA ALA A 24 0.85 -6.86 -26.04
C ALA A 24 0.35 -7.92 -25.06
N ARG A 25 -0.05 -7.50 -23.84
CA ARG A 25 -0.59 -8.42 -22.83
C ARG A 25 -1.94 -9.01 -23.23
N THR A 26 -2.83 -8.19 -23.80
CA THR A 26 -4.16 -8.64 -24.26
C THR A 26 -4.03 -9.64 -25.41
N VAL A 27 -3.17 -9.34 -26.39
CA VAL A 27 -2.91 -10.20 -27.55
C VAL A 27 -2.29 -11.53 -27.11
N GLY A 28 -1.42 -11.53 -26.10
CA GLY A 28 -0.86 -12.76 -25.53
C GLY A 28 -1.85 -13.65 -24.78
N ILE A 29 -3.02 -13.13 -24.40
CA ILE A 29 -4.09 -13.90 -23.72
C ILE A 29 -5.13 -14.40 -24.73
N LEU A 30 -5.35 -13.66 -25.83
CA LEU A 30 -6.34 -14.01 -26.85
C LEU A 30 -5.83 -15.13 -27.78
N PRO A 31 -6.73 -16.02 -28.27
CA PRO A 31 -6.36 -17.02 -29.27
C PRO A 31 -5.93 -16.35 -30.58
N PRO A 32 -4.93 -16.90 -31.30
CA PRO A 32 -4.40 -16.33 -32.53
C PRO A 32 -5.38 -16.52 -33.70
N GLU A 33 -6.34 -15.61 -33.80
CA GLU A 33 -7.31 -15.51 -34.89
C GLU A 33 -7.00 -14.29 -35.78
N ASN A 34 -7.58 -14.26 -36.98
CA ASN A 34 -7.53 -13.08 -37.83
C ASN A 34 -8.30 -11.92 -37.15
N GLY A 35 -7.66 -10.75 -37.03
CA GLY A 35 -8.27 -9.56 -36.41
C GLY A 35 -8.11 -9.45 -34.88
N VAL A 36 -7.26 -10.26 -34.25
CA VAL A 36 -7.00 -10.18 -32.79
C VAL A 36 -6.53 -8.81 -32.34
N ILE A 37 -5.71 -8.12 -33.15
CA ILE A 37 -5.24 -6.76 -32.83
C ILE A 37 -6.41 -5.77 -32.78
N GLU A 38 -7.31 -5.80 -33.78
CA GLU A 38 -8.48 -4.92 -33.81
C GLU A 38 -9.44 -5.20 -32.65
N ARG A 39 -9.66 -6.48 -32.34
CA ARG A 39 -10.47 -6.89 -31.18
C ARG A 39 -9.84 -6.43 -29.86
N ALA A 40 -8.52 -6.51 -29.75
CA ALA A 40 -7.79 -6.03 -28.57
C ALA A 40 -7.86 -4.51 -28.44
N ARG A 41 -7.70 -3.76 -29.54
CA ARG A 41 -7.84 -2.29 -29.57
C ARG A 41 -9.24 -1.86 -29.13
N ALA A 42 -10.28 -2.43 -29.74
CA ALA A 42 -11.67 -2.14 -29.36
C ALA A 42 -11.94 -2.45 -27.89
N GLY A 43 -11.38 -3.54 -27.36
CA GLY A 43 -11.51 -3.89 -25.95
C GLY A 43 -10.75 -2.94 -25.01
N ILE A 44 -9.63 -2.34 -25.46
CA ILE A 44 -8.91 -1.31 -24.70
C ILE A 44 -9.72 -0.03 -24.67
N ASP A 45 -10.31 0.39 -25.79
CA ASP A 45 -11.16 1.58 -25.85
C ASP A 45 -12.40 1.43 -24.95
N GLU A 46 -13.00 0.24 -24.92
CA GLU A 46 -14.06 -0.09 -23.98
C GLU A 46 -13.59 -0.02 -22.52
N ALA A 47 -12.37 -0.52 -22.22
CA ALA A 47 -11.80 -0.46 -20.87
C ALA A 47 -11.50 0.98 -20.42
N ILE A 48 -11.12 1.87 -21.34
CA ILE A 48 -10.99 3.31 -21.07
C ILE A 48 -12.36 3.91 -20.76
N SER A 49 -13.38 3.60 -21.59
CA SER A 49 -14.74 4.10 -21.36
C SER A 49 -15.37 3.61 -20.05
N ARG A 50 -14.94 2.45 -19.56
CA ARG A 50 -15.38 1.87 -18.27
C ARG A 50 -14.51 2.29 -17.08
N GLU A 51 -13.58 3.23 -17.27
CA GLU A 51 -12.64 3.70 -16.25
C GLU A 51 -11.77 2.59 -15.64
N GLN A 52 -11.66 1.44 -16.32
CA GLN A 52 -10.74 0.36 -15.93
C GLN A 52 -9.30 0.73 -16.27
N LEU A 53 -9.13 1.55 -17.32
CA LEU A 53 -7.87 2.08 -17.77
C LEU A 53 -7.93 3.62 -17.78
N ILE A 54 -7.17 4.26 -16.89
CA ILE A 54 -7.23 5.70 -16.67
C ILE A 54 -6.00 6.35 -17.32
N PRO A 55 -6.18 7.27 -18.30
CA PRO A 55 -5.07 7.96 -18.92
C PRO A 55 -4.46 8.99 -17.96
N LEU A 56 -3.15 8.86 -17.71
CA LEU A 56 -2.35 9.85 -16.99
C LEU A 56 -1.84 10.93 -17.94
N ASP A 57 -1.44 10.52 -19.15
CA ASP A 57 -0.98 11.39 -20.21
C ASP A 57 -1.50 10.86 -21.55
N ARG A 58 -2.43 11.60 -22.15
CA ARG A 58 -3.07 11.23 -23.42
C ARG A 58 -2.10 11.34 -24.60
N GLU A 59 -1.08 12.19 -24.52
CA GLU A 59 -0.11 12.40 -25.60
C GLU A 59 0.96 11.31 -25.58
N LYS A 60 1.38 10.87 -24.40
CA LYS A 60 2.38 9.80 -24.22
C LYS A 60 1.79 8.40 -24.16
N GLY A 61 0.46 8.27 -24.19
CA GLY A 61 -0.23 6.99 -24.09
C GLY A 61 0.08 6.27 -22.77
N LEU A 62 0.22 7.04 -21.68
CA LEU A 62 0.50 6.54 -20.34
C LEU A 62 -0.80 6.32 -19.58
N PHE A 63 -0.95 5.13 -19.01
CA PHE A 63 -2.15 4.74 -18.29
C PHE A 63 -1.82 4.17 -16.92
N THR A 64 -2.81 4.25 -16.03
CA THR A 64 -2.88 3.50 -14.78
C THR A 64 -4.17 2.68 -14.75
N SER A 65 -4.28 1.72 -13.85
CA SER A 65 -5.50 0.92 -13.71
C SER A 65 -6.47 1.59 -12.73
N GLY A 66 -7.77 1.41 -12.98
CA GLY A 66 -8.79 1.83 -12.02
C GLY A 66 -8.63 1.13 -10.66
N ILE A 67 -8.14 -0.12 -10.65
CA ILE A 67 -7.86 -0.86 -9.42
C ILE A 67 -6.82 -0.11 -8.57
N HIS A 68 -5.73 0.31 -9.20
CA HIS A 68 -4.66 1.02 -8.51
C HIS A 68 -5.13 2.36 -7.95
N VAL A 69 -5.89 3.14 -8.73
CA VAL A 69 -6.44 4.41 -8.26
C VAL A 69 -7.41 4.22 -7.10
N LEU A 70 -8.26 3.19 -7.14
CA LEU A 70 -9.16 2.87 -6.03
C LEU A 70 -8.40 2.48 -4.77
N ASP A 71 -7.31 1.72 -4.89
CA ASP A 71 -6.45 1.37 -3.76
C ASP A 71 -5.81 2.63 -3.15
N GLU A 72 -5.26 3.53 -3.97
CA GLU A 72 -4.69 4.80 -3.49
C GLU A 72 -5.74 5.68 -2.80
N LEU A 73 -6.94 5.79 -3.38
CA LEU A 73 -8.05 6.54 -2.79
C LEU A 73 -8.48 5.92 -1.46
N SER A 74 -8.51 4.60 -1.36
CA SER A 74 -8.85 3.87 -0.14
C SER A 74 -7.82 4.12 0.97
N VAL A 75 -6.53 4.01 0.66
CA VAL A 75 -5.43 4.31 1.60
C VAL A 75 -5.50 5.77 2.06
N ARG A 76 -5.77 6.70 1.14
CA ARG A 76 -5.88 8.13 1.46
C ARG A 76 -7.11 8.47 2.31
N ALA A 77 -8.23 7.79 2.09
CA ALA A 77 -9.43 7.93 2.92
C ALA A 77 -9.14 7.42 4.34
N LEU A 78 -8.62 6.19 4.45
CA LEU A 78 -8.27 5.58 5.73
C LEU A 78 -7.27 6.41 6.53
N SER A 79 -6.21 6.90 5.89
CA SER A 79 -5.22 7.75 6.55
C SER A 79 -5.84 9.03 7.11
N ARG A 80 -6.71 9.70 6.34
CA ARG A 80 -7.44 10.88 6.80
C ARG A 80 -8.37 10.58 7.98
N ASP A 81 -9.06 9.45 7.94
CA ASP A 81 -9.96 9.04 9.02
C ASP A 81 -9.18 8.74 10.31
N ILE A 82 -8.07 8.00 10.22
CA ILE A 82 -7.19 7.73 11.38
C ILE A 82 -6.63 9.03 11.97
N MET A 83 -6.19 9.97 11.14
CA MET A 83 -5.64 11.24 11.64
C MET A 83 -6.72 12.15 12.26
N LYS A 84 -7.97 12.07 11.79
CA LYS A 84 -9.07 12.90 12.27
C LYS A 84 -9.77 12.35 13.52
N GLN A 85 -9.97 11.03 13.57
CA GLN A 85 -10.82 10.39 14.58
C GLN A 85 -10.03 9.71 15.71
N ASN A 86 -8.85 9.14 15.42
CA ASN A 86 -8.12 8.39 16.43
C ASN A 86 -7.27 9.33 17.28
N ARG A 87 -7.49 9.28 18.60
CA ARG A 87 -6.66 9.94 19.60
C ARG A 87 -5.97 8.86 20.42
N VAL A 88 -4.66 9.00 20.60
CA VAL A 88 -3.89 8.09 21.45
C VAL A 88 -4.09 8.50 22.91
N THR A 89 -4.67 7.60 23.71
CA THR A 89 -4.83 7.77 25.16
C THR A 89 -3.73 7.02 25.92
N VAL A 90 -3.43 7.53 27.11
CA VAL A 90 -2.48 6.93 28.05
C VAL A 90 -3.25 6.50 29.28
N HIS A 91 -2.91 5.32 29.81
CA HIS A 91 -3.56 4.68 30.95
C HIS A 91 -2.52 4.47 32.07
N PRO A 92 -2.24 5.51 32.89
CA PRO A 92 -1.21 5.43 33.93
C PRO A 92 -1.40 4.26 34.89
N GLU A 93 -2.65 3.86 35.13
CA GLU A 93 -3.04 2.74 35.99
C GLU A 93 -2.59 1.37 35.46
N LYS A 94 -2.31 1.26 34.17
CA LYS A 94 -1.78 0.05 33.51
C LYS A 94 -0.30 0.19 33.12
N SER A 95 0.36 1.26 33.56
CA SER A 95 1.75 1.55 33.19
C SER A 95 2.71 0.49 33.73
N VAL A 96 3.60 0.02 32.84
CA VAL A 96 4.71 -0.86 33.21
C VAL A 96 6.01 -0.05 33.23
N PRO A 97 6.80 -0.09 34.33
CA PRO A 97 8.07 0.62 34.40
C PRO A 97 9.02 0.23 33.27
N ARG A 98 9.65 1.23 32.65
CA ARG A 98 10.64 1.02 31.58
C ARG A 98 11.91 0.34 32.09
N THR A 99 12.49 -0.50 31.26
CA THR A 99 13.74 -1.23 31.55
C THR A 99 14.97 -0.63 30.85
N ALA A 100 14.77 0.19 29.81
CA ALA A 100 15.85 0.86 29.07
C ALA A 100 15.44 2.27 28.61
N GLY A 101 16.41 3.07 28.17
CA GLY A 101 16.14 4.36 27.52
C GLY A 101 15.63 4.17 26.09
N TYR A 102 14.96 5.19 25.56
CA TYR A 102 14.48 5.20 24.18
C TYR A 102 15.58 5.62 23.20
N SER A 103 15.55 5.03 22.03
CA SER A 103 16.11 5.54 20.79
C SER A 103 15.44 6.86 20.40
N ASP A 104 16.13 7.65 19.59
CA ASP A 104 15.69 8.99 19.19
C ASP A 104 14.30 8.95 18.52
N ALA A 105 14.10 8.01 17.58
CA ALA A 105 12.81 7.84 16.90
C ALA A 105 11.67 7.47 17.86
N VAL A 106 11.90 6.60 18.83
CA VAL A 106 10.87 6.19 19.80
C VAL A 106 10.58 7.29 20.81
N SER A 107 11.58 8.11 21.14
CA SER A 107 11.40 9.30 21.99
C SER A 107 10.42 10.29 21.37
N VAL A 108 10.54 10.58 20.06
CA VAL A 108 9.59 11.45 19.34
C VAL A 108 8.18 10.87 19.37
N LEU A 109 8.03 9.55 19.14
CA LEU A 109 6.71 8.90 19.18
C LEU A 109 6.08 8.92 20.57
N ALA A 110 6.88 8.79 21.62
CA ALA A 110 6.40 8.86 23.00
C ALA A 110 5.90 10.27 23.37
N GLN A 111 6.54 11.31 22.82
CA GLN A 111 6.18 12.70 23.06
C GLN A 111 4.95 13.12 22.25
N ASP A 112 5.01 12.99 20.93
CA ASP A 112 4.00 13.49 20.00
C ASP A 112 2.73 12.63 19.99
N ARG A 113 2.86 11.34 20.31
CA ARG A 113 1.78 10.34 20.37
C ARG A 113 0.88 10.37 19.13
N PRO A 114 1.45 10.28 17.92
CA PRO A 114 0.67 10.27 16.69
C PRO A 114 -0.22 9.02 16.63
N SER A 115 -1.44 9.17 16.07
CA SER A 115 -2.34 8.04 15.84
C SER A 115 -1.85 7.09 14.74
N LEU A 116 -0.96 7.58 13.86
CA LEU A 116 -0.29 6.83 12.81
C LEU A 116 1.13 7.36 12.62
N ALA A 117 2.12 6.46 12.57
CA ALA A 117 3.51 6.81 12.30
C ALA A 117 4.18 5.76 11.41
N ILE A 118 5.12 6.20 10.59
CA ILE A 118 5.98 5.33 9.78
C ILE A 118 7.39 5.45 10.34
N VAL A 119 7.94 4.34 10.82
CA VAL A 119 9.30 4.28 11.35
C VAL A 119 10.17 3.51 10.36
N SER A 120 11.04 4.22 9.65
CA SER A 120 12.05 3.61 8.81
C SER A 120 13.31 3.34 9.62
N GLY A 121 13.84 2.12 9.55
CA GLY A 121 15.11 1.77 10.19
C GLY A 121 15.93 0.86 9.27
N GLN A 122 17.22 1.17 9.14
CA GLN A 122 18.17 0.27 8.48
C GLN A 122 18.56 -0.84 9.46
N GLY A 123 18.72 -2.06 8.96
CA GLY A 123 19.10 -3.24 9.76
C GLY A 123 18.33 -4.50 9.37
N GLY A 124 18.95 -5.66 9.58
CA GLY A 124 18.34 -6.97 9.34
C GLY A 124 17.23 -7.32 10.34
N ALA A 125 16.73 -8.56 10.27
CA ALA A 125 15.61 -9.03 11.10
C ALA A 125 15.83 -8.81 12.61
N ALA A 126 17.05 -9.02 13.11
CA ALA A 126 17.37 -8.81 14.52
C ALA A 126 17.16 -7.34 14.96
N GLY A 127 17.62 -6.37 14.16
CA GLY A 127 17.46 -4.94 14.47
C GLY A 127 16.01 -4.46 14.36
N GLN A 128 15.20 -5.08 13.49
CA GLN A 128 13.75 -4.79 13.46
C GLN A 128 13.06 -5.32 14.71
N ARG A 129 13.39 -6.53 15.17
CA ARG A 129 12.82 -7.10 16.41
C ARG A 129 13.15 -6.27 17.63
N GLU A 130 14.40 -5.80 17.73
CA GLU A 130 14.84 -4.93 18.83
C GLU A 130 14.03 -3.63 18.86
N ARG A 131 13.85 -2.98 17.71
CA ARG A 131 13.02 -1.77 17.61
C ARG A 131 11.55 -2.02 17.93
N VAL A 132 10.99 -3.14 17.47
CA VAL A 132 9.60 -3.51 17.81
C VAL A 132 9.46 -3.76 19.31
N ALA A 133 10.45 -4.41 19.94
CA ALA A 133 10.45 -4.62 21.39
C ALA A 133 10.51 -3.28 22.15
N GLU A 134 11.28 -2.32 21.66
CA GLU A 134 11.34 -0.97 22.19
C GLU A 134 10.00 -0.22 22.08
N LEU A 135 9.33 -0.29 20.92
CA LEU A 135 8.00 0.28 20.71
C LEU A 135 6.94 -0.36 21.61
N VAL A 136 7.02 -1.67 21.82
CA VAL A 136 6.15 -2.41 22.75
C VAL A 136 6.39 -1.93 24.18
N MET A 137 7.64 -1.72 24.57
CA MET A 137 7.99 -1.19 25.89
C MET A 137 7.38 0.20 26.10
N MET A 138 7.55 1.10 25.12
CA MET A 138 6.97 2.45 25.16
C MET A 138 5.44 2.41 25.29
N ALA A 139 4.77 1.56 24.51
CA ALA A 139 3.31 1.45 24.58
C ALA A 139 2.85 0.87 25.94
N ARG A 140 3.56 -0.10 26.50
CA ARG A 140 3.27 -0.65 27.84
C ARG A 140 3.55 0.34 28.96
N GLU A 141 4.58 1.17 28.85
CA GLU A 141 4.81 2.29 29.77
C GLU A 141 3.64 3.27 29.74
N GLN A 142 3.03 3.48 28.58
CA GLN A 142 1.82 4.29 28.45
C GLN A 142 0.53 3.54 28.86
N GLY A 143 0.63 2.30 29.35
CA GLY A 143 -0.51 1.45 29.72
C GLY A 143 -1.38 1.02 28.54
N ARG A 144 -0.83 1.01 27.32
CA ARG A 144 -1.53 0.65 26.09
C ARG A 144 -1.33 -0.83 25.78
N GLU A 145 -2.41 -1.46 25.30
CA GLU A 145 -2.33 -2.80 24.74
C GLU A 145 -1.65 -2.77 23.37
N VAL A 146 -0.85 -3.80 23.10
CA VAL A 146 -0.02 -3.88 21.89
C VAL A 146 -0.31 -5.18 21.17
N GLN A 147 -0.64 -5.06 19.89
CA GLN A 147 -0.72 -6.18 18.96
C GLN A 147 0.32 -5.97 17.86
N ILE A 148 1.14 -7.00 17.62
CA ILE A 148 2.18 -6.98 16.59
C ILE A 148 1.70 -7.83 15.42
N ILE A 149 1.79 -7.29 14.21
CA ILE A 149 1.48 -7.98 12.96
C ILE A 149 2.72 -7.91 12.08
N ALA A 150 3.17 -9.06 11.58
CA ALA A 150 4.32 -9.18 10.68
C ALA A 150 3.88 -9.73 9.33
N ALA A 151 4.57 -9.34 8.26
CA ALA A 151 4.25 -9.78 6.90
C ALA A 151 4.54 -11.28 6.66
N ASP A 152 5.47 -11.88 7.41
CA ASP A 152 5.81 -13.30 7.33
C ASP A 152 6.13 -13.87 8.72
N ARG A 153 5.85 -15.17 8.93
CA ARG A 153 6.10 -15.91 10.17
C ARG A 153 7.57 -16.23 10.42
N ARG A 154 8.46 -15.99 9.44
CA ARG A 154 9.89 -16.30 9.53
C ARG A 154 10.74 -15.17 10.13
N SER A 155 10.13 -14.02 10.42
CA SER A 155 10.85 -12.84 10.91
C SER A 155 11.08 -12.86 12.41
#